data_AF-A0A8T5L9Q3-F1
#
_entry.id   AF-A0A8T5L9Q3-F1
#
_cell.length_a   1.000
_cell.length_b   1.000
_cell.length_c   1.000
_cell.angle_alpha   90.00
_cell.angle_beta   90.00
_cell.angle_gamma   90.00
#
_symmetry.space_group_name_H-M   'P 1'
#
loop_
_entity.id
_entity.type
_entity.pdbx_description
1 polymer ?
#
loop_
_entity_poly.entity_id
_entity_poly.type
_entity_poly.pdbx_seq_one_letter_code
_entity_poly.pdbx_strand_id
1 'polypeptide(L)'
;MKTKMKKAVLSKLWAWIILTILIFLDSFLDVKREAEGNPIWRPIVEIIGINYVPFLVPFVLLLFYFVVKGGAWLTRKVDKIPIKSEELVLTALVLAYGIFDLWVILVDFFGFSLIKSHYHLTPVLVAVVLIYSLWAERHLKKQK
;
A
#
# COMPACT_ATOMS: atom_id res chain seq x y z
N MET A 1 -30.96 19.02 5.04
CA MET A 1 -30.29 17.69 5.12
C MET A 1 -28.86 17.83 4.61
N LYS A 2 -27.86 17.98 5.49
CA LYS A 2 -26.45 18.09 5.08
C LYS A 2 -26.04 16.75 4.47
N THR A 3 -25.88 16.69 3.16
CA THR A 3 -25.23 15.57 2.46
C THR A 3 -23.90 15.30 3.15
N LYS A 4 -23.79 14.19 3.89
CA LYS A 4 -22.51 13.66 4.39
C LYS A 4 -21.64 13.46 3.15
N MET A 5 -20.77 14.42 2.85
CA MET A 5 -19.84 14.30 1.73
C MET A 5 -19.04 13.01 1.94
N LYS A 6 -19.16 12.09 0.97
CA LYS A 6 -18.38 10.84 0.99
C LYS A 6 -16.91 11.23 1.04
N LYS A 7 -16.22 10.83 2.12
CA LYS A 7 -14.76 11.02 2.24
C LYS A 7 -14.12 10.15 1.14
N ALA A 8 -13.58 10.79 0.10
CA ALA A 8 -12.95 10.09 -1.03
C ALA A 8 -11.62 9.42 -0.65
N VAL A 9 -11.05 9.78 0.50
CA VAL A 9 -9.78 9.27 1.04
C VAL A 9 -9.99 8.88 2.51
N LEU A 10 -9.23 7.89 2.98
CA LEU A 10 -9.17 7.56 4.39
C LEU A 10 -8.62 8.74 5.20
N SER A 11 -8.99 8.84 6.48
CA SER A 11 -8.29 9.80 7.33
C SER A 11 -6.85 9.33 7.51
N LYS A 12 -5.92 10.29 7.64
CA LYS A 12 -4.51 10.01 7.84
C LYS A 12 -4.24 8.98 8.94
N LEU A 13 -4.90 9.15 10.09
CA LEU A 13 -4.77 8.24 11.23
C LEU A 13 -5.26 6.83 10.92
N TRP A 14 -6.46 6.69 10.33
CA TRP A 14 -7.01 5.38 9.98
C TRP A 14 -6.18 4.70 8.87
N ALA A 15 -5.71 5.46 7.89
CA ALA A 15 -4.88 4.92 6.82
C ALA A 15 -3.55 4.37 7.36
N TRP A 16 -2.89 5.07 8.28
CA TRP A 16 -1.68 4.57 8.94
C TRP A 16 -1.94 3.33 9.78
N ILE A 17 -3.03 3.30 10.56
CA ILE A 17 -3.38 2.12 11.36
C ILE A 17 -3.60 0.90 10.46
N ILE A 18 -4.39 1.05 9.39
CA ILE A 18 -4.66 -0.04 8.46
C ILE A 18 -3.37 -0.48 7.75
N LEU A 19 -2.56 0.47 7.28
CA LEU A 19 -1.29 0.17 6.62
C LEU A 19 -0.33 -0.58 7.53
N THR A 20 -0.22 -0.19 8.80
CA THR A 20 0.59 -0.92 9.79
C THR A 20 0.11 -2.35 9.98
N ILE A 21 -1.21 -2.55 10.08
CA ILE A 21 -1.79 -3.90 10.22
C ILE A 21 -1.48 -4.75 8.98
N LEU A 22 -1.62 -4.18 7.78
CA LEU A 22 -1.31 -4.87 6.51
C LEU A 22 0.17 -5.27 6.43
N ILE A 23 1.09 -4.34 6.67
CA ILE A 23 2.53 -4.63 6.67
C ILE A 23 2.90 -5.69 7.71
N PHE A 24 2.29 -5.62 8.89
CA PHE A 24 2.51 -6.62 9.92
C PHE A 24 2.01 -7.99 9.44
N LEU A 25 0.79 -8.07 8.92
CA LEU A 25 0.23 -9.30 8.38
C LEU A 25 1.09 -9.88 7.25
N ASP A 26 1.52 -9.05 6.30
CA ASP A 26 2.45 -9.41 5.22
C ASP A 26 3.76 -9.99 5.77
N SER A 27 4.37 -9.35 6.78
CA SER A 27 5.60 -9.84 7.41
C SER A 27 5.45 -11.24 8.03
N PHE A 28 4.27 -11.57 8.56
CA PHE A 28 3.98 -12.91 9.10
C PHE A 28 3.73 -13.94 8.00
N LEU A 29 3.05 -13.53 6.92
CA LEU A 29 2.85 -14.39 5.75
C LEU A 29 4.19 -14.73 5.08
N ASP A 30 5.12 -13.78 5.07
CA ASP A 30 6.45 -13.98 4.48
C ASP A 30 7.34 -14.92 5.32
N VAL A 31 7.23 -14.89 6.66
CA VAL A 31 7.88 -15.89 7.54
C VAL A 31 7.40 -17.30 7.22
N LYS A 32 6.11 -17.50 6.95
CA LYS A 32 5.56 -18.81 6.56
C LYS A 32 6.03 -19.28 5.17
N ARG A 33 6.47 -18.35 4.32
CA ARG A 33 6.93 -18.59 2.95
C ARG A 33 8.46 -18.49 2.81
N GLU A 34 9.18 -18.50 3.94
CA GLU A 34 10.65 -18.44 4.01
C GLU A 34 11.27 -17.22 3.27
N ALA A 35 10.60 -16.06 3.29
CA ALA A 35 11.06 -14.80 2.67
C ALA A 35 11.40 -14.85 1.16
N GLU A 36 11.08 -15.96 0.46
CA GLU A 36 11.45 -16.15 -0.94
C GLU A 36 10.57 -15.33 -1.91
N GLY A 37 9.38 -14.90 -1.46
CA GLY A 37 8.33 -14.38 -2.33
C GLY A 37 8.18 -12.85 -2.38
N ASN A 38 8.63 -12.11 -1.36
CA ASN A 38 8.30 -10.70 -1.21
C ASN A 38 9.45 -9.76 -1.65
N PRO A 39 9.25 -8.92 -2.68
CA PRO A 39 10.28 -8.03 -3.21
C PRO A 39 10.65 -6.87 -2.26
N ILE A 40 9.87 -6.63 -1.21
CA ILE A 40 10.12 -5.56 -0.23
C ILE A 40 10.99 -6.08 0.92
N TRP A 41 10.76 -7.29 1.41
CA TRP A 41 11.47 -7.83 2.58
C TRP A 41 12.87 -8.33 2.24
N ARG A 42 13.03 -9.03 1.11
CA ARG A 42 14.31 -9.66 0.74
C ARG A 42 15.50 -8.68 0.71
N PRO A 43 15.42 -7.51 0.04
CA PRO A 43 16.52 -6.55 0.06
C PRO A 43 16.83 -6.02 1.47
N ILE A 44 15.80 -5.86 2.30
CA ILE A 44 15.95 -5.33 3.67
C ILE A 44 16.62 -6.38 4.57
N VAL A 45 16.21 -7.65 4.45
CA VAL A 45 16.84 -8.78 5.17
C VAL A 45 18.30 -8.94 4.76
N GLU A 46 18.60 -8.86 3.46
CA GLU A 46 19.98 -8.95 2.94
C GLU A 46 20.88 -7.80 3.46
N ILE A 47 20.35 -6.59 3.63
CA ILE A 47 21.11 -5.44 4.14
C ILE A 47 21.29 -5.49 5.67
N ILE A 48 20.23 -5.82 6.41
CA ILE A 48 20.21 -5.74 7.87
C ILE A 48 20.72 -7.03 8.53
N GLY A 49 20.67 -8.18 7.83
CA GLY A 49 21.10 -9.48 8.32
C GLY A 49 20.18 -10.09 9.39
N ILE A 50 18.99 -9.53 9.59
CA ILE A 50 17.98 -10.06 10.51
C ILE A 50 16.97 -10.88 9.72
N ASN A 51 16.95 -12.20 9.95
CA ASN A 51 16.07 -13.14 9.24
C ASN A 51 14.62 -13.16 9.76
N TYR A 52 14.31 -12.43 10.84
CA TYR A 52 12.95 -12.33 11.37
C TYR A 52 12.25 -11.07 10.85
N VAL A 53 11.55 -11.25 9.74
CA VAL A 53 10.87 -10.20 8.96
C VAL A 53 9.96 -9.28 9.80
N PRO A 54 9.18 -9.76 10.81
CA PRO A 54 8.33 -8.87 11.60
C PRO A 54 9.09 -7.80 12.42
N PHE A 55 10.37 -8.02 12.77
CA PHE A 55 11.17 -6.96 13.43
C PHE A 55 11.53 -5.82 12.46
N LEU A 56 11.41 -6.03 11.15
CA LEU A 56 11.72 -5.05 10.12
C LEU A 56 10.54 -4.13 9.78
N VAL A 57 9.34 -4.41 10.32
CA VAL A 57 8.12 -3.60 10.10
C VAL A 57 8.32 -2.10 10.37
N PRO A 58 9.00 -1.66 11.46
CA PRO A 58 9.27 -0.24 11.68
C PRO A 58 10.09 0.41 10.57
N PHE A 59 11.02 -0.32 9.94
CA PHE A 59 11.84 0.19 8.84
C PHE A 59 11.01 0.36 7.57
N VAL A 60 10.11 -0.58 7.27
CA VAL A 60 9.18 -0.45 6.14
C VAL A 60 8.20 0.70 6.34
N LEU A 61 7.68 0.87 7.56
CA LEU A 61 6.86 2.03 7.91
C LEU A 61 7.61 3.36 7.74
N LEU A 62 8.89 3.39 8.09
CA LEU A 62 9.76 4.55 7.88
C LEU A 62 9.94 4.84 6.38
N LEU A 63 10.18 3.81 5.56
CA LEU A 63 10.24 3.96 4.10
C LEU A 63 8.92 4.53 3.55
N PHE A 64 7.78 4.00 3.99
CA PHE A 64 6.48 4.50 3.56
C PHE A 64 6.20 5.91 4.04
N TYR A 65 6.73 6.31 5.19
CA TYR A 65 6.63 7.70 5.62
C TYR A 65 7.28 8.64 4.60
N PHE A 66 8.47 8.31 4.11
CA PHE A 66 9.14 9.08 3.05
C PHE A 66 8.40 9.01 1.72
N VAL A 67 7.90 7.85 1.31
CA VAL A 67 7.08 7.69 0.09
C VAL A 67 5.82 8.54 0.15
N VAL A 68 5.12 8.55 1.28
CA VAL A 68 3.91 9.37 1.49
C VAL A 68 4.25 10.85 1.40
N LYS A 69 5.34 11.29 2.03
CA LYS A 69 5.78 12.69 1.97
C LYS A 69 6.20 13.11 0.57
N GLY A 70 7.02 12.31 -0.11
CA GLY A 70 7.47 12.55 -1.47
C GLY A 70 6.32 12.52 -2.48
N GLY A 71 5.46 11.51 -2.40
CA GLY A 71 4.27 11.39 -3.24
C GLY A 71 3.27 12.53 -3.02
N ALA A 72 3.06 12.94 -1.77
CA ALA A 72 2.21 14.09 -1.46
C ALA A 72 2.78 15.40 -2.01
N TRP A 73 4.10 15.56 -2.00
CA TRP A 73 4.76 16.70 -2.63
C TRP A 73 4.62 16.68 -4.15
N LEU A 74 4.81 15.52 -4.78
CA LEU A 74 4.62 15.34 -6.24
C LEU A 74 3.18 15.63 -6.66
N THR A 75 2.19 15.06 -5.98
CA THR A 75 0.77 15.28 -6.29
C THR A 75 0.33 16.74 -6.10
N ARG A 76 0.93 17.45 -5.14
CA ARG A 76 0.75 18.91 -5.01
C ARG A 76 1.36 19.67 -6.18
N LYS A 77 2.55 19.29 -6.61
CA LYS A 77 3.34 20.02 -7.63
C LYS A 77 2.87 19.76 -9.06
N VAL A 78 2.56 18.50 -9.38
CA VAL A 78 2.21 18.05 -10.73
C VAL A 78 0.69 18.09 -10.91
N ASP A 79 -0.05 17.40 -10.05
CA ASP A 79 -1.51 17.22 -10.20
C ASP A 79 -2.32 18.39 -9.65
N LYS A 80 -1.65 19.35 -8.99
CA LYS A 80 -2.24 20.55 -8.38
C LYS A 80 -3.34 20.20 -7.39
N ILE A 81 -3.13 19.16 -6.59
CA ILE A 81 -4.04 18.74 -5.50
C ILE A 81 -3.53 19.33 -4.17
N PRO A 82 -4.03 20.49 -3.71
CA PRO A 82 -3.50 21.16 -2.52
C PRO A 82 -3.98 20.53 -1.20
N ILE A 83 -5.15 19.89 -1.21
CA ILE A 83 -5.83 19.39 -0.01
C ILE A 83 -5.80 17.86 -0.01
N LYS A 84 -5.51 17.26 1.15
CA LYS A 84 -5.55 15.81 1.40
C LYS A 84 -4.61 14.97 0.51
N SER A 85 -3.53 15.56 0.02
CA SER A 85 -2.55 14.88 -0.84
C SER A 85 -1.84 13.71 -0.14
N GLU A 86 -1.55 13.84 1.15
CA GLU A 86 -0.96 12.76 1.96
C GLU A 86 -1.95 11.62 2.15
N GLU A 87 -3.22 11.93 2.44
CA GLU A 87 -4.30 10.96 2.58
C GLU A 87 -4.60 10.22 1.28
N LEU A 88 -4.47 10.88 0.13
CA LEU A 88 -4.61 10.24 -1.18
C LEU A 88 -3.53 9.18 -1.39
N VAL A 89 -2.26 9.53 -1.16
CA VAL A 89 -1.13 8.60 -1.29
C VAL A 89 -1.24 7.46 -0.28
N LEU A 90 -1.59 7.77 0.98
CA LEU A 90 -1.81 6.76 2.01
C LEU A 90 -2.93 5.79 1.66
N THR A 91 -4.06 6.29 1.14
CA THR A 91 -5.17 5.41 0.77
C THR A 91 -4.80 4.55 -0.44
N ALA A 92 -4.05 5.09 -1.41
CA ALA A 92 -3.52 4.32 -2.52
C ALA A 92 -2.57 3.21 -2.07
N LEU A 93 -1.69 3.48 -1.10
CA LEU A 93 -0.81 2.48 -0.49
C LEU A 93 -1.61 1.38 0.23
N VAL A 94 -2.62 1.76 1.02
CA VAL A 94 -3.50 0.81 1.71
C VAL A 94 -4.23 -0.11 0.71
N LEU A 95 -4.72 0.43 -0.41
CA LEU A 95 -5.36 -0.37 -1.44
C LEU A 95 -4.37 -1.32 -2.12
N ALA A 96 -3.18 -0.84 -2.47
CA ALA A 96 -2.15 -1.66 -3.09
C ALA A 96 -1.74 -2.82 -2.18
N TYR A 97 -1.42 -2.54 -0.91
CA TYR A 97 -1.05 -3.55 0.07
C TYR A 97 -2.19 -4.51 0.37
N GLY A 98 -3.41 -3.99 0.58
CA GLY A 98 -4.55 -4.84 0.89
C GLY A 98 -4.88 -5.84 -0.23
N ILE A 99 -4.71 -5.45 -1.50
CA ILE A 99 -4.90 -6.35 -2.64
C ILE A 99 -3.75 -7.36 -2.74
N PHE A 100 -2.53 -6.92 -2.47
CA PHE A 100 -1.37 -7.81 -2.43
C PHE A 100 -1.55 -8.90 -1.36
N ASP A 101 -1.81 -8.51 -0.11
CA ASP A 101 -2.01 -9.42 1.02
C ASP A 101 -3.19 -10.38 0.77
N LEU A 102 -4.30 -9.87 0.22
CA LEU A 102 -5.45 -10.69 -0.11
C LEU A 102 -5.11 -11.74 -1.18
N TRP A 103 -4.38 -11.35 -2.23
CA TRP A 103 -3.91 -12.29 -3.24
C TRP A 103 -2.95 -13.34 -2.64
N VAL A 104 -2.01 -12.92 -1.80
CA VAL A 104 -1.09 -13.81 -1.08
C VAL A 104 -1.90 -14.88 -0.32
N ILE A 105 -2.87 -14.46 0.48
CA ILE A 105 -3.75 -15.37 1.24
C ILE A 105 -4.52 -16.32 0.30
N LEU A 106 -5.08 -15.80 -0.80
CA LEU A 106 -5.85 -16.62 -1.74
C LEU A 106 -4.98 -17.67 -2.44
N VAL A 107 -3.76 -17.32 -2.86
CA VAL A 107 -2.83 -18.26 -3.49
C VAL A 107 -2.47 -19.40 -2.54
N ASP A 108 -2.22 -19.09 -1.26
CA ASP A 108 -1.91 -20.10 -0.24
C ASP A 108 -3.12 -20.96 0.09
N PHE A 109 -4.30 -20.36 0.24
CA PHE A 109 -5.51 -21.07 0.64
C PHE A 109 -6.02 -22.01 -0.47
N PHE A 110 -5.98 -21.56 -1.72
CA PHE A 110 -6.48 -22.33 -2.86
C PHE A 110 -5.39 -23.16 -3.57
N GLY A 111 -4.12 -23.02 -3.17
CA GLY A 111 -3.01 -23.80 -3.72
C GLY A 111 -2.70 -23.53 -5.20
N PHE A 112 -3.03 -22.33 -5.71
CA PHE A 112 -2.83 -22.00 -7.13
C PHE A 112 -1.34 -21.98 -7.50
N SER A 113 -0.86 -22.94 -8.29
CA SER A 113 0.54 -23.05 -8.71
C SER A 113 0.92 -22.11 -9.87
N LEU A 114 -0.01 -21.79 -10.77
CA LEU A 114 0.22 -20.97 -11.97
C LEU A 114 0.39 -19.47 -11.68
N ILE A 115 -0.07 -19.00 -10.51
CA ILE A 115 -0.07 -17.59 -10.11
C ILE A 115 0.79 -17.45 -8.84
N LYS A 116 1.98 -18.04 -8.81
CA LYS A 116 2.92 -17.85 -7.68
C LYS A 116 3.83 -16.63 -7.86
N SER A 117 3.99 -16.16 -9.08
CA SER A 117 4.88 -15.04 -9.38
C SER A 117 4.19 -13.70 -9.07
N HIS A 118 4.75 -12.94 -8.13
CA HIS A 118 4.28 -11.60 -7.74
C HIS A 118 4.24 -10.61 -8.93
N TYR A 119 5.05 -10.86 -9.97
CA TYR A 119 5.08 -10.06 -11.20
C TYR A 119 3.74 -10.08 -11.96
N HIS A 120 2.93 -11.14 -11.85
CA HIS A 120 1.60 -11.17 -12.47
C HIS A 120 0.59 -10.29 -11.75
N LEU A 121 0.83 -9.98 -10.48
CA LEU A 121 -0.03 -9.11 -9.69
C LEU A 121 0.33 -7.63 -9.88
N THR A 122 1.58 -7.32 -10.25
CA THR A 122 2.04 -5.93 -10.46
C THR A 122 1.14 -5.14 -11.42
N PRO A 123 0.73 -5.65 -12.61
CA PRO A 123 -0.18 -4.93 -13.50
C PRO A 123 -1.57 -4.67 -12.87
N VAL A 124 -2.09 -5.62 -12.09
CA VAL A 124 -3.38 -5.49 -11.40
C VAL A 124 -3.31 -4.41 -10.33
N LEU A 125 -2.25 -4.42 -9.51
CA LEU A 125 -2.01 -3.40 -8.50
C LEU A 125 -1.89 -2.00 -9.13
N VAL A 126 -1.11 -1.88 -10.21
CA VAL A 126 -0.95 -0.63 -10.95
C VAL A 126 -2.31 -0.14 -11.48
N ALA A 127 -3.10 -1.02 -12.10
CA ALA A 127 -4.41 -0.66 -12.63
C ALA A 127 -5.35 -0.15 -11.51
N VAL A 128 -5.43 -0.86 -10.37
CA VAL A 128 -6.30 -0.47 -9.27
C VAL A 128 -5.88 0.87 -8.67
N VAL A 129 -4.58 1.04 -8.41
CA VAL A 129 -4.03 2.29 -7.86
C VAL A 129 -4.27 3.46 -8.81
N LEU A 130 -4.08 3.28 -10.11
CA LEU A 130 -4.34 4.32 -11.10
C LEU A 130 -5.82 4.68 -11.19
N ILE A 131 -6.71 3.68 -11.27
CA ILE A 131 -8.17 3.90 -11.32
C ILE A 131 -8.62 4.68 -10.09
N TYR A 132 -8.18 4.25 -8.90
CA TYR A 132 -8.47 4.94 -7.65
C TYR A 132 -7.92 6.37 -7.66
N SER A 133 -6.66 6.56 -8.08
CA SER A 133 -6.01 7.87 -8.05
C SER A 133 -6.70 8.86 -8.99
N LEU A 134 -7.07 8.43 -10.19
CA LEU A 134 -7.84 9.24 -11.15
C LEU A 134 -9.22 9.61 -10.61
N TRP A 135 -9.91 8.65 -9.99
CA TRP A 135 -11.21 8.90 -9.39
C TRP A 135 -11.12 9.88 -8.21
N ALA A 136 -10.13 9.69 -7.34
CA ALA A 136 -9.89 10.52 -6.16
C ALA A 136 -9.48 11.95 -6.56
N GLU A 137 -8.61 12.10 -7.56
CA GLU A 137 -8.24 13.39 -8.13
C GLU A 137 -9.48 14.15 -8.63
N ARG A 138 -10.34 13.52 -9.44
CA ARG A 138 -11.57 14.12 -9.95
C ARG A 138 -12.51 14.55 -8.83
N HIS A 139 -12.59 13.77 -7.74
CA HIS A 139 -13.40 14.12 -6.58
C HIS A 139 -12.81 15.28 -5.76
N LEU A 140 -11.49 15.29 -5.55
CA LEU A 140 -10.83 16.32 -4.76
C LEU A 140 -10.76 17.67 -5.48
N LYS A 141 -10.59 17.68 -6.81
CA LYS A 141 -10.62 18.92 -7.61
C LYS A 141 -12.00 19.58 -7.60
N LYS A 142 -13.09 18.80 -7.50
CA LYS A 142 -14.47 19.31 -7.38
C LYS A 142 -14.80 19.88 -6.00
N GLN A 143 -13.95 19.65 -4.99
CA GLN A 143 -14.13 20.18 -3.62
C GLN A 143 -13.39 21.51 -3.41
N LYS A 144 -12.71 22.02 -4.44
CA LYS A 144 -12.07 23.33 -4.46
C LYS A 144 -13.10 24.39 -4.80
#